data_AF-A0A0C1ZYG6-F1
#
_entry.id   AF-A0A0C1ZYG6-F1
#
_cell.length_a   1.000
_cell.length_b   1.000
_cell.length_c   1.000
_cell.angle_alpha   90.00
_cell.angle_beta   90.00
_cell.angle_gamma   90.00
#
_symmetry.space_group_name_H-M   'P 1'
#
loop_
_entity.id
_entity.type
_entity.pdbx_description
1 polymer ?
#
loop_
_entity_poly.entity_id
_entity_poly.type
_entity_poly.pdbx_seq_one_letter_code
_entity_poly.pdbx_strand_id
1 'polypeptide(L)'
;MSKSAIAIAITAAALLGSVAACADTKVKQDAKDVRDEKQDVTEEKQETKEEQSELAEEKAEFATELSERVAKAEQRFAELELRAAKISAGATNTAAAAEIEQAKSLAKAKIDELRRATPETVDGALEGLDNAMDAFDEKLDEYDDAM
;
A
#
# COMPACT_ATOMS: atom_id res chain seq x y z
N MET A 1 -42.78 -45.98 10.80
CA MET A 1 -42.77 -45.04 11.95
C MET A 1 -43.24 -43.68 11.43
N SER A 2 -44.57 -43.52 11.33
CA SER A 2 -45.39 -42.56 12.11
C SER A 2 -44.95 -41.09 11.89
N LYS A 3 -45.53 -40.39 10.91
CA LYS A 3 -46.73 -39.54 11.03
C LYS A 3 -46.68 -38.62 12.26
N SER A 4 -46.46 -37.32 12.02
CA SER A 4 -47.03 -36.24 12.83
C SER A 4 -47.33 -35.05 11.90
N ALA A 5 -48.60 -34.92 11.55
CA ALA A 5 -49.17 -33.73 10.95
C ALA A 5 -49.23 -32.64 12.02
N ILE A 6 -48.75 -31.44 11.70
CA ILE A 6 -49.04 -30.24 12.48
C ILE A 6 -50.08 -29.46 11.68
N ALA A 7 -51.32 -29.62 12.07
CA ALA A 7 -52.43 -28.79 11.64
C ALA A 7 -52.29 -27.42 12.31
N ILE A 8 -52.08 -26.37 11.51
CA ILE A 8 -52.20 -24.99 11.98
C ILE A 8 -53.62 -24.55 11.64
N ALA A 9 -54.47 -24.52 12.65
CA ALA A 9 -55.84 -24.08 12.57
C ALA A 9 -55.90 -22.58 12.25
N ILE A 10 -56.52 -22.24 11.12
CA ILE A 10 -56.91 -20.87 10.79
C ILE A 10 -58.18 -20.58 11.58
N THR A 11 -58.03 -19.99 12.76
CA THR A 11 -59.16 -19.49 13.54
C THR A 11 -59.36 -18.02 13.20
N ALA A 12 -60.24 -17.76 12.24
CA ALA A 12 -60.81 -16.43 12.04
C ALA A 12 -61.92 -16.22 13.09
N ALA A 13 -61.66 -15.38 14.09
CA ALA A 13 -62.69 -14.83 14.96
C ALA A 13 -62.61 -13.30 14.92
N ALA A 14 -63.65 -12.72 14.34
CA ALA A 14 -63.85 -11.29 14.23
C ALA A 14 -63.91 -10.63 15.61
N LEU A 15 -62.96 -9.73 15.86
CA LEU A 15 -63.11 -8.60 16.77
C LEU A 15 -63.03 -7.33 15.92
N LEU A 16 -64.17 -6.98 15.32
CA LEU A 16 -64.43 -5.65 14.76
C LEU A 16 -64.50 -4.68 15.95
N GLY A 17 -63.55 -3.74 16.05
CA GLY A 17 -63.66 -2.63 17.00
C GLY A 17 -62.43 -1.75 17.20
N SER A 18 -61.20 -2.30 17.21
CA SER A 18 -60.02 -1.50 17.58
C SER A 18 -58.67 -1.96 17.03
N VAL A 19 -58.63 -3.06 16.26
CA VAL A 19 -57.36 -3.65 15.78
C VAL A 19 -56.78 -2.99 14.53
N ALA A 20 -57.59 -2.25 13.76
CA ALA A 20 -57.11 -1.55 12.56
C ALA A 20 -56.03 -0.52 12.91
N ALA A 21 -56.16 0.17 14.05
CA ALA A 21 -55.17 1.14 14.51
C ALA A 21 -53.83 0.50 14.89
N CYS A 22 -53.82 -0.74 15.41
CA CYS A 22 -52.61 -1.45 15.85
C CYS A 22 -51.84 -2.10 14.68
N ALA A 23 -52.53 -2.56 13.63
CA ALA A 23 -51.88 -3.08 12.44
C ALA A 23 -51.26 -1.96 11.59
N ASP A 24 -51.95 -0.83 11.47
CA ASP A 24 -51.49 0.35 10.71
C ASP A 24 -50.29 1.04 11.40
N THR A 25 -50.25 1.06 12.73
CA THR A 25 -49.09 1.58 13.50
C THR A 25 -47.87 0.67 13.38
N LYS A 26 -48.03 -0.65 13.43
CA LYS A 26 -46.92 -1.60 13.22
C LYS A 26 -46.33 -1.48 11.82
N VAL A 27 -47.17 -1.43 10.78
CA VAL A 27 -46.72 -1.24 9.39
C VAL A 27 -46.02 0.11 9.21
N LYS A 28 -46.50 1.18 9.85
CA LYS A 28 -45.83 2.50 9.82
C LYS A 28 -44.49 2.50 10.56
N GLN A 29 -44.37 1.72 11.63
CA GLN A 29 -43.14 1.60 12.41
C GLN A 29 -42.10 0.76 11.64
N ASP A 30 -42.50 -0.39 11.09
CA ASP A 30 -41.64 -1.23 10.25
C ASP A 30 -41.19 -0.46 8.98
N ALA A 31 -42.08 0.33 8.37
CA ALA A 31 -41.72 1.19 7.23
C ALA A 31 -40.77 2.34 7.60
N LYS A 32 -40.80 2.80 8.86
CA LYS A 32 -39.87 3.81 9.37
C LYS A 32 -38.51 3.16 9.65
N ASP A 33 -38.48 2.01 10.32
CA ASP A 33 -37.24 1.28 10.60
C ASP A 33 -36.51 0.89 9.30
N VAL A 34 -37.22 0.43 8.26
CA VAL A 34 -36.63 0.15 6.94
C VAL A 34 -36.11 1.42 6.24
N ARG A 35 -36.71 2.59 6.52
CA ARG A 35 -36.27 3.86 5.95
C ARG A 35 -35.01 4.37 6.64
N ASP A 36 -34.98 4.26 7.96
CA ASP A 36 -33.85 4.64 8.80
C ASP A 36 -32.65 3.72 8.46
N GLU A 37 -32.85 2.40 8.35
CA GLU A 37 -31.79 1.47 7.97
C GLU A 37 -31.29 1.63 6.51
N LYS A 38 -32.17 2.05 5.58
CA LYS A 38 -31.72 2.44 4.23
C LYS A 38 -30.88 3.72 4.24
N GLN A 39 -31.17 4.63 5.16
CA GLN A 39 -30.40 5.85 5.32
C GLN A 39 -29.01 5.52 5.89
N ASP A 40 -28.95 4.70 6.94
CA ASP A 40 -27.69 4.22 7.54
C ASP A 40 -26.79 3.53 6.50
N VAL A 41 -27.34 2.61 5.69
CA VAL A 41 -26.58 1.93 4.61
C VAL A 41 -26.11 2.91 3.52
N THR A 42 -26.82 4.02 3.31
CA THR A 42 -26.42 5.04 2.34
C THR A 42 -25.27 5.89 2.90
N GLU A 43 -25.34 6.26 4.17
CA GLU A 43 -24.29 6.99 4.89
C GLU A 43 -23.01 6.13 4.97
N GLU A 44 -23.11 4.86 5.35
CA GLU A 44 -21.96 3.93 5.43
C GLU A 44 -21.30 3.70 4.05
N LYS A 45 -22.10 3.63 2.98
CA LYS A 45 -21.58 3.55 1.60
C LYS A 45 -20.87 4.83 1.17
N GLN A 46 -21.27 5.98 1.69
CA GLN A 46 -20.63 7.24 1.41
C GLN A 46 -19.30 7.34 2.17
N GLU A 47 -19.30 7.00 3.46
CA GLU A 47 -18.09 6.92 4.29
C GLU A 47 -17.05 5.96 3.68
N THR A 48 -17.47 4.76 3.27
CA THR A 48 -16.58 3.80 2.58
C THR A 48 -15.98 4.37 1.28
N LYS A 49 -16.73 5.20 0.54
CA LYS A 49 -16.22 5.83 -0.69
C LYS A 49 -15.22 6.93 -0.38
N GLU A 50 -15.47 7.71 0.67
CA GLU A 50 -14.57 8.76 1.14
C GLU A 50 -13.25 8.13 1.60
N GLU A 51 -13.28 7.09 2.42
CA GLU A 51 -12.08 6.32 2.83
C GLU A 51 -11.30 5.75 1.64
N GLN A 52 -12.00 5.20 0.63
CA GLN A 52 -11.34 4.71 -0.58
C GLN A 52 -10.68 5.82 -1.40
N SER A 53 -11.27 7.02 -1.41
CA SER A 53 -10.71 8.19 -2.08
C SER A 53 -9.46 8.66 -1.36
N GLU A 54 -9.51 8.80 -0.03
CA GLU A 54 -8.36 9.19 0.79
C GLU A 54 -7.19 8.21 0.64
N LEU A 55 -7.47 6.90 0.67
CA LEU A 55 -6.45 5.87 0.46
C LEU A 55 -5.85 5.93 -0.96
N ALA A 56 -6.64 6.30 -1.97
CA ALA A 56 -6.14 6.47 -3.33
C ALA A 56 -5.22 7.69 -3.45
N GLU A 57 -5.55 8.79 -2.78
CA GLU A 57 -4.73 10.00 -2.71
C GLU A 57 -3.40 9.72 -1.99
N GLU A 58 -3.44 9.06 -0.83
CA GLU A 58 -2.24 8.69 -0.06
C GLU A 58 -1.30 7.80 -0.90
N LYS A 59 -1.85 6.83 -1.64
CA LYS A 59 -1.05 5.99 -2.55
C LYS A 59 -0.42 6.77 -3.69
N ALA A 60 -1.12 7.78 -4.23
CA ALA A 60 -0.58 8.61 -5.30
C ALA A 60 0.54 9.53 -4.79
N GLU A 61 0.39 10.08 -3.58
CA GLU A 61 1.41 10.88 -2.92
C GLU A 61 2.66 10.04 -2.63
N PHE A 62 2.49 8.86 -2.03
CA PHE A 62 3.59 7.91 -1.78
C PHE A 62 4.32 7.53 -3.08
N ALA A 63 3.60 7.24 -4.15
CA ALA A 63 4.21 6.89 -5.44
C ALA A 63 5.04 8.05 -6.01
N THR A 64 4.58 9.29 -5.83
CA THR A 64 5.30 10.50 -6.25
C THR A 64 6.58 10.67 -5.44
N GLU A 65 6.48 10.61 -4.12
CA GLU A 65 7.62 10.73 -3.23
C GLU A 65 8.67 9.62 -3.48
N LEU A 66 8.22 8.38 -3.67
CA LEU A 66 9.11 7.27 -4.01
C LEU A 66 9.84 7.51 -5.33
N SER A 67 9.14 8.03 -6.35
CA SER A 67 9.75 8.36 -7.63
C SER A 67 10.84 9.43 -7.50
N GLU A 68 10.63 10.44 -6.67
CA GLU A 68 11.66 11.47 -6.42
C GLU A 68 12.88 10.91 -5.69
N ARG A 69 12.65 10.04 -4.69
CA ARG A 69 13.73 9.35 -3.95
C ARG A 69 14.55 8.46 -4.88
N VAL A 70 13.91 7.69 -5.76
CA VAL A 70 14.58 6.89 -6.79
C VAL A 70 15.39 7.76 -7.75
N ALA A 71 14.82 8.88 -8.23
CA ALA A 71 15.53 9.77 -9.14
C ALA A 71 16.80 10.37 -8.51
N LYS A 72 16.75 10.77 -7.24
CA LYS A 72 17.92 11.24 -6.49
C LYS A 72 18.97 10.13 -6.34
N ALA A 73 18.54 8.91 -6.04
CA ALA A 73 19.43 7.75 -5.94
C ALA A 73 20.14 7.44 -7.26
N GLU A 74 19.42 7.51 -8.37
CA GLU A 74 19.97 7.31 -9.72
C GLU A 74 20.97 8.40 -10.10
N GLN A 75 20.71 9.66 -9.73
CA GLN A 75 21.66 10.74 -9.94
C GLN A 75 22.96 10.48 -9.17
N ARG A 76 22.87 10.18 -7.87
CA ARG A 76 24.05 9.87 -7.04
C ARG A 76 24.82 8.68 -7.61
N PHE A 77 24.13 7.61 -8.01
CA PHE A 77 24.74 6.45 -8.63
C PHE A 77 25.51 6.79 -9.91
N ALA A 78 24.93 7.62 -10.79
CA ALA A 78 25.59 8.03 -12.02
C ALA A 78 26.86 8.86 -11.76
N GLU A 79 26.87 9.69 -10.72
CA GLU A 79 28.06 10.44 -10.27
C GLU A 79 29.18 9.47 -9.82
N LEU A 80 28.83 8.45 -9.04
CA LEU A 80 29.77 7.41 -8.60
C LEU A 80 30.27 6.56 -9.79
N GLU A 81 29.41 6.20 -10.75
CA GLU A 81 29.82 5.49 -11.97
C GLU A 81 30.85 6.30 -12.78
N LEU A 82 30.69 7.62 -12.84
CA LEU A 82 31.62 8.50 -13.54
C LEU A 82 32.98 8.55 -12.82
N ARG A 83 33.00 8.59 -11.48
CA ARG A 83 34.23 8.45 -10.69
C ARG A 83 34.87 7.06 -10.92
N ALA A 84 34.09 6.00 -10.85
CA ALA A 84 34.54 4.63 -11.08
C ALA A 84 35.18 4.44 -12.46
N ALA A 85 34.61 5.04 -13.50
CA ALA A 85 35.16 4.99 -14.86
C ALA A 85 36.51 5.70 -14.96
N LYS A 86 36.70 6.84 -14.27
CA LYS A 86 37.99 7.55 -14.22
C LYS A 86 39.07 6.70 -13.54
N ILE A 87 38.72 6.11 -12.39
CA ILE A 87 39.62 5.23 -11.63
C ILE A 87 39.99 4.00 -12.47
N SER A 88 39.00 3.33 -13.06
CA SER A 88 39.22 2.12 -13.85
C SER A 88 40.06 2.35 -15.12
N ALA A 89 40.04 3.56 -15.69
CA ALA A 89 40.88 3.91 -16.83
C ALA A 89 42.37 4.07 -16.48
N GLY A 90 42.69 4.38 -15.22
CA GLY A 90 44.05 4.49 -14.68
C GLY A 90 44.56 3.21 -13.98
N ALA A 91 43.64 2.37 -13.49
CA ALA A 91 43.98 1.21 -12.68
C ALA A 91 44.53 0.04 -13.50
N THR A 92 45.70 -0.46 -13.12
CA THR A 92 46.26 -1.75 -13.60
C THR A 92 45.87 -2.92 -12.68
N ASN A 93 45.24 -2.63 -11.54
CA ASN A 93 44.88 -3.62 -10.53
C ASN A 93 43.50 -4.24 -10.80
N THR A 94 43.49 -5.47 -11.28
CA THR A 94 42.27 -6.23 -11.62
C THR A 94 41.41 -6.61 -10.41
N ALA A 95 41.99 -6.69 -9.20
CA ALA A 95 41.22 -6.97 -7.99
C ALA A 95 40.39 -5.75 -7.58
N ALA A 96 40.99 -4.56 -7.64
CA ALA A 96 40.30 -3.30 -7.38
C ALA A 96 39.10 -3.07 -8.31
N ALA A 97 39.29 -3.31 -9.62
CA ALA A 97 38.21 -3.21 -10.59
C ALA A 97 37.04 -4.17 -10.28
N ALA A 98 37.34 -5.37 -9.78
CA ALA A 98 36.30 -6.33 -9.40
C ALA A 98 35.51 -5.89 -8.15
N GLU A 99 36.19 -5.32 -7.14
CA GLU A 99 35.53 -4.78 -5.94
C GLU A 99 34.64 -3.57 -6.26
N ILE A 100 35.12 -2.66 -7.12
CA ILE A 100 34.34 -1.52 -7.62
C ILE A 100 33.08 -2.01 -8.35
N GLU A 101 33.21 -2.98 -9.26
CA GLU A 101 32.06 -3.54 -9.99
C GLU A 101 31.07 -4.27 -9.07
N GLN A 102 31.55 -4.92 -8.01
CA GLN A 102 30.69 -5.55 -7.02
C GLN A 102 29.90 -4.50 -6.22
N ALA A 103 30.56 -3.44 -5.73
CA ALA A 103 29.91 -2.37 -4.98
C ALA A 103 28.89 -1.62 -5.86
N LYS A 104 29.26 -1.33 -7.11
CA LYS A 104 28.36 -0.79 -8.14
C LYS A 104 27.13 -1.67 -8.34
N SER A 105 27.32 -2.98 -8.51
CA SER A 105 26.22 -3.92 -8.73
C SER A 105 25.28 -3.98 -7.52
N LEU A 106 25.83 -3.91 -6.31
CA LEU A 106 25.05 -3.89 -5.07
C LEU A 106 24.22 -2.59 -4.96
N ALA A 107 24.83 -1.43 -5.18
CA ALA A 107 24.15 -0.15 -5.17
C ALA A 107 23.01 -0.11 -6.22
N LYS A 108 23.26 -0.66 -7.41
CA LYS A 108 22.22 -0.76 -8.45
C LYS A 108 21.06 -1.67 -8.04
N ALA A 109 21.35 -2.81 -7.43
CA ALA A 109 20.33 -3.72 -6.93
C ALA A 109 19.48 -3.05 -5.83
N LYS A 110 20.08 -2.22 -4.98
CA LYS A 110 19.36 -1.46 -3.95
C LYS A 110 18.47 -0.35 -4.51
N ILE A 111 18.86 0.31 -5.60
CA ILE A 111 17.94 1.20 -6.35
C ILE A 111 16.72 0.42 -6.85
N ASP A 112 16.94 -0.78 -7.39
CA ASP A 112 15.85 -1.63 -7.90
C ASP A 112 14.95 -2.18 -6.77
N GLU A 113 15.50 -2.37 -5.57
CA GLU A 113 14.74 -2.68 -4.36
C GLU A 113 13.88 -1.47 -3.92
N LEU A 114 14.47 -0.27 -3.88
CA LEU A 114 13.75 0.97 -3.56
C LEU A 114 12.59 1.22 -4.54
N ARG A 115 12.78 0.99 -5.84
CA ARG A 115 11.71 1.09 -6.86
C ARG A 115 10.51 0.19 -6.59
N ARG A 116 10.69 -0.89 -5.82
CA ARG A 116 9.64 -1.86 -5.46
C ARG A 116 9.16 -1.70 -4.02
N ALA A 117 9.68 -0.70 -3.31
CA ALA A 117 9.34 -0.48 -1.93
C ALA A 117 7.86 -0.10 -1.76
N THR A 118 7.31 -0.58 -0.66
CA THR A 118 5.98 -0.24 -0.16
C THR A 118 6.13 0.75 1.00
N PRO A 119 5.04 1.40 1.46
CA PRO A 119 5.10 2.26 2.64
C PRO A 119 5.71 1.57 3.87
N GLU A 120 5.51 0.26 4.02
CA GLU A 120 6.03 -0.53 5.13
C GLU A 120 7.53 -0.87 5.00
N THR A 121 8.09 -0.81 3.79
CA THR A 121 9.46 -1.29 3.50
C THR A 121 10.41 -0.20 3.00
N VAL A 122 9.89 1.00 2.71
CA VAL A 122 10.65 2.10 2.11
C VAL A 122 11.84 2.53 2.97
N ASP A 123 11.68 2.59 4.29
CA ASP A 123 12.75 3.03 5.18
C ASP A 123 13.92 2.04 5.19
N GLY A 124 13.63 0.74 5.25
CA GLY A 124 14.65 -0.30 5.17
C GLY A 124 15.33 -0.36 3.79
N ALA A 125 14.57 -0.12 2.72
CA ALA A 125 15.12 -0.04 1.37
C ALA A 125 16.06 1.16 1.20
N LEU A 126 15.71 2.31 1.79
CA LEU A 126 16.57 3.51 1.82
C LEU A 126 17.84 3.28 2.62
N GLU A 127 17.75 2.74 3.84
CA GLU A 127 18.93 2.44 4.65
C GLU A 127 19.87 1.45 3.93
N GLY A 128 19.30 0.41 3.30
CA GLY A 128 20.07 -0.54 2.52
C GLY A 128 20.74 0.09 1.29
N LEU A 129 20.08 1.06 0.66
CA LEU A 129 20.63 1.83 -0.46
C LEU A 129 21.75 2.76 -0.02
N ASP A 130 21.56 3.52 1.06
CA ASP A 130 22.56 4.46 1.57
C ASP A 130 23.85 3.72 1.95
N ASN A 131 23.73 2.62 2.69
CA ASN A 131 24.88 1.78 3.02
C ASN A 131 25.60 1.24 1.77
N ALA A 132 24.87 0.87 0.72
CA ALA A 132 25.48 0.38 -0.52
C ALA A 132 26.15 1.50 -1.34
N MET A 133 25.58 2.70 -1.36
CA MET A 133 26.17 3.87 -2.01
C MET A 133 27.41 4.35 -1.28
N ASP A 134 27.39 4.36 0.05
CA ASP A 134 28.54 4.74 0.88
C ASP A 134 29.68 3.74 0.72
N ALA A 135 29.38 2.43 0.72
CA ALA A 135 30.39 1.40 0.44
C ALA A 135 30.96 1.50 -0.98
N PHE A 136 30.14 1.92 -1.96
CA PHE A 136 30.63 2.16 -3.31
C PHE A 136 31.57 3.37 -3.34
N ASP A 137 31.18 4.50 -2.74
CA ASP A 137 32.00 5.71 -2.68
C ASP A 137 33.31 5.49 -1.91
N GLU A 138 33.27 4.80 -0.77
CA GLU A 138 34.46 4.44 0.03
C GLU A 138 35.44 3.59 -0.80
N LYS A 139 34.93 2.63 -1.58
CA LYS A 139 35.77 1.85 -2.50
C LYS A 139 36.41 2.71 -3.56
N LEU A 140 35.72 3.74 -4.06
CA LEU A 140 36.31 4.67 -5.01
C LEU A 140 37.40 5.51 -4.37
N ASP A 141 37.17 6.04 -3.17
CA ASP A 141 38.18 6.82 -2.43
C ASP A 141 39.45 6.01 -2.14
N GLU A 142 39.31 4.74 -1.73
CA GLU A 142 40.45 3.84 -1.46
C GLU A 142 41.38 3.68 -2.67
N TYR A 143 40.83 3.72 -3.89
CA TYR A 143 41.61 3.54 -5.12
C TYR A 143 42.02 4.86 -5.79
N ASP A 144 41.30 5.95 -5.55
CA ASP A 144 41.69 7.30 -5.99
C ASP A 144 42.96 7.74 -5.24
N ASP A 145 43.07 7.44 -3.94
CA ASP A 145 44.26 7.72 -3.12
C ASP A 145 45.46 6.80 -3.42
N ALA A 146 45.23 5.65 -4.06
CA ALA A 146 46.26 4.65 -4.35
C ALA A 146 46.96 4.82 -5.71
N MET A 147 46.48 5.74 -6.57
CA MET A 147 47.04 6.06 -7.90
C MET A 147 47.93 7.30 -7.89
#